data_AF-A0A1M5B5X7-F1
#
_entry.id   AF-A0A1M5B5X7-F1
#
_cell.length_a   1.000
_cell.length_b   1.000
_cell.length_c   1.000
_cell.angle_alpha   90.00
_cell.angle_beta   90.00
_cell.angle_gamma   90.00
#
_symmetry.space_group_name_H-M   'P 1'
#
loop_
_entity.id
_entity.type
_entity.pdbx_description
1 polymer ?
#
loop_
_entity_poly.entity_id
_entity_poly.type
_entity_poly.pdbx_seq_one_letter_code
_entity_poly.pdbx_strand_id
1 'polypeptide(L)'
;MKDTFIHPLRLTAGERRLCAAAVGVGLCGGILSFFIVAQMGGSHTVLRRMSEADLWFMASGILGALGGLYLGGRWMGYAGVSGVLRALRGIVAVSFVGTLIGGTLALPFYGTMFGPLMFVLTLVGRPELAALWLAMMVACHYLLRAWRQERAQRAAAAAAAAVVVARPLRRPQRTRGNWLTPTLDRTRR
;
A
#
# COMPACT_ATOMS: atom_id res chain seq x y z
N MET A 1 -3.91 33.24 -13.62
CA MET A 1 -2.65 32.46 -13.55
C MET A 1 -2.28 32.06 -12.11
N LYS A 2 -3.26 31.66 -11.27
CA LYS A 2 -3.00 31.13 -9.90
C LYS A 2 -3.50 29.68 -9.73
N ASP A 3 -4.28 29.17 -10.67
CA ASP A 3 -4.95 27.87 -10.53
C ASP A 3 -4.05 26.67 -10.88
N THR A 4 -2.88 26.91 -11.47
CA THR A 4 -1.95 25.83 -11.86
C THR A 4 -1.24 25.21 -10.65
N PHE A 5 -1.12 25.93 -9.52
CA PHE A 5 -0.37 25.46 -8.35
C PHE A 5 -1.20 24.68 -7.33
N ILE A 6 -2.54 24.63 -7.47
CA ILE A 6 -3.42 23.86 -6.57
C ILE A 6 -3.68 22.43 -7.11
N HIS A 7 -3.28 22.16 -8.36
CA HIS A 7 -3.47 20.86 -9.00
C HIS A 7 -2.55 19.68 -8.58
N PRO A 8 -1.37 19.83 -7.96
CA PRO A 8 -0.52 18.67 -7.64
C PRO A 8 -1.03 17.83 -6.44
N LEU A 9 -2.05 18.29 -5.72
CA LEU A 9 -2.55 17.61 -4.50
C LEU A 9 -3.81 16.75 -4.72
N ARG A 10 -4.29 16.59 -5.96
CA ARG A 10 -5.39 15.65 -6.24
C ARG A 10 -4.86 14.21 -6.20
N LEU A 11 -4.75 13.68 -4.99
CA LEU A 11 -4.51 12.27 -4.73
C LEU A 11 -5.53 11.44 -5.52
N THR A 12 -5.00 10.51 -6.29
CA THR A 12 -5.80 9.54 -7.03
C THR A 12 -6.53 8.62 -6.06
N ALA A 13 -7.61 7.98 -6.50
CA ALA A 13 -8.40 7.10 -5.62
C ALA A 13 -7.53 6.02 -4.95
N GLY A 14 -6.56 5.48 -5.68
CA GLY A 14 -5.58 4.52 -5.21
C GLY A 14 -4.57 5.12 -4.22
N GLU A 15 -4.04 6.32 -4.47
CA GLU A 15 -3.12 6.98 -3.53
C GLU A 15 -3.82 7.31 -2.20
N ARG A 16 -5.10 7.70 -2.24
CA ARG A 16 -5.90 7.86 -1.02
C ARG A 16 -6.03 6.55 -0.25
N ARG A 17 -6.22 5.42 -0.94
CA ARG A 17 -6.30 4.09 -0.31
C ARG A 17 -4.97 3.67 0.29
N LEU A 18 -3.86 3.97 -0.38
CA LEU A 18 -2.51 3.76 0.15
C LEU A 18 -2.28 4.59 1.42
N CYS A 19 -2.66 5.87 1.39
CA CYS A 19 -2.59 6.75 2.56
C CYS A 19 -3.47 6.23 3.71
N ALA A 20 -4.72 5.84 3.42
CA ALA A 20 -5.61 5.25 4.42
C ALA A 20 -5.04 3.97 5.03
N ALA A 21 -4.41 3.11 4.23
CA ALA A 21 -3.73 1.92 4.71
C ALA A 21 -2.55 2.27 5.63
N ALA A 22 -1.72 3.24 5.25
CA ALA A 22 -0.60 3.71 6.05
C ALA A 22 -1.08 4.31 7.39
N VAL A 23 -2.06 5.21 7.36
CA VAL A 23 -2.64 5.82 8.56
C VAL A 23 -3.25 4.77 9.47
N GLY A 24 -4.05 3.83 8.92
CA GLY A 24 -4.67 2.76 9.70
C GLY A 24 -3.64 1.87 10.39
N VAL A 25 -2.64 1.40 9.64
CA VAL A 25 -1.56 0.56 10.19
C VAL A 25 -0.72 1.31 11.22
N GLY A 26 -0.37 2.58 10.94
CA GLY A 26 0.37 3.43 11.86
C GLY A 26 -0.38 3.62 13.18
N LEU A 27 -1.64 4.06 13.14
CA LEU A 27 -2.46 4.25 14.33
C LEU A 27 -2.62 2.94 15.14
N CYS A 28 -2.86 1.82 14.44
CA CYS A 28 -2.97 0.52 15.11
C CYS A 28 -1.65 0.12 15.79
N GLY A 29 -0.50 0.40 15.15
CA GLY A 29 0.83 0.20 15.73
C GLY A 29 1.09 1.07 16.96
N GLY A 30 0.65 2.33 16.95
CA GLY A 30 0.70 3.22 18.10
C GLY A 30 -0.14 2.71 19.28
N ILE A 31 -1.37 2.28 19.01
CA ILE A 31 -2.27 1.70 20.02
C ILE A 31 -1.65 0.45 20.65
N LEU A 32 -1.11 -0.47 19.83
CA LEU A 32 -0.42 -1.66 20.32
C LEU A 32 0.79 -1.32 21.18
N SER A 33 1.60 -0.35 20.75
CA SER A 33 2.78 0.09 21.51
C SER A 33 2.39 0.68 22.87
N PHE A 34 1.31 1.47 22.93
CA PHE A 34 0.76 1.95 24.19
C PHE A 34 0.39 0.80 25.14
N PHE A 35 -0.30 -0.23 24.64
CA PHE A 35 -0.69 -1.38 25.46
C PHE A 35 0.50 -2.24 25.90
N ILE A 36 1.50 -2.42 25.04
CA ILE A 36 2.75 -3.11 25.38
C ILE A 36 3.43 -2.43 26.59
N VAL A 37 3.49 -1.09 26.59
CA VAL A 37 4.13 -0.32 27.68
C VAL A 37 3.26 -0.32 28.93
N ALA A 38 1.94 -0.19 28.79
CA ALA A 38 1.02 -0.27 29.92
C ALA A 38 1.12 -1.62 30.65
N GLN A 39 1.30 -2.72 29.90
CA GLN A 39 1.51 -4.05 30.46
C GLN A 39 2.83 -4.16 31.22
N MET A 40 3.92 -3.55 30.72
CA MET A 40 5.21 -3.54 31.42
C MET A 40 5.18 -2.71 32.71
N GLY A 41 4.41 -1.62 32.74
CA GLY A 41 4.28 -0.75 33.92
C GLY A 41 3.42 -1.33 35.05
N GLY A 42 2.98 -2.58 34.96
CA GLY A 42 2.11 -3.24 35.97
C GLY A 42 0.76 -2.56 36.18
N SER A 43 0.42 -1.58 35.34
CA SER A 43 -0.74 -0.72 35.51
C SER A 43 -1.86 -1.23 34.62
N HIS A 44 -2.77 -2.02 35.19
CA HIS A 44 -3.97 -2.49 34.49
C HIS A 44 -5.00 -1.37 34.21
N THR A 45 -4.78 -0.17 34.74
CA THR A 45 -5.67 0.98 34.55
C THR A 45 -5.32 1.76 33.28
N VAL A 46 -6.20 1.68 32.29
CA VAL A 46 -6.12 2.45 31.03
C VAL A 46 -6.27 3.96 31.29
N LEU A 47 -7.00 4.34 32.34
CA LEU A 47 -7.16 5.73 32.79
C LEU A 47 -6.02 6.17 33.72
N ARG A 48 -4.79 6.24 33.20
CA ARG A 48 -3.72 7.03 33.83
C ARG A 48 -3.42 8.26 32.99
N ARG A 49 -2.90 9.31 33.62
CA ARG A 49 -2.45 10.52 32.91
C ARG A 49 -1.38 10.11 31.91
N MET A 50 -1.58 10.42 30.63
CA MET A 50 -0.59 10.16 29.58
C MET A 50 0.71 10.88 29.93
N SER A 51 1.78 10.12 30.08
CA SER A 51 3.13 10.64 30.24
C SER A 51 3.72 11.02 28.88
N GLU A 52 4.71 11.91 28.87
CA GLU A 52 5.53 12.19 27.69
C GLU A 52 6.21 10.91 27.16
N ALA A 53 6.58 10.00 28.07
CA ALA A 53 7.11 8.69 27.69
C ALA A 53 6.09 7.87 26.89
N ASP A 54 4.80 7.88 27.29
CA ASP A 54 3.75 7.13 26.59
C ASP A 54 3.56 7.64 25.15
N LEU A 55 3.63 8.96 24.96
CA LEU A 55 3.60 9.59 23.64
C LEU A 55 4.79 9.16 22.78
N TRP A 56 5.99 9.09 23.36
CA TRP A 56 7.18 8.63 22.65
C TRP A 56 7.06 7.17 22.21
N PHE A 57 6.57 6.29 23.10
CA PHE A 57 6.32 4.89 22.76
C PHE A 57 5.28 4.76 21.64
N MET A 58 4.15 5.48 21.74
CA MET A 58 3.14 5.51 20.67
C MET A 58 3.74 5.97 19.34
N ALA A 59 4.53 7.05 19.33
CA ALA A 59 5.19 7.55 18.12
C ALA A 59 6.15 6.52 17.53
N SER A 60 6.94 5.85 18.37
CA SER A 60 7.84 4.75 17.98
C SER A 60 7.06 3.56 17.40
N GLY A 61 5.91 3.20 17.98
CA GLY A 61 5.00 2.18 17.45
C GLY A 61 4.42 2.54 16.08
N ILE A 62 4.02 3.80 15.88
CA ILE A 62 3.55 4.31 14.58
C ILE A 62 4.66 4.20 13.53
N LEU A 63 5.84 4.73 13.82
CA LEU A 63 6.98 4.71 12.91
C LEU A 63 7.43 3.28 12.60
N GLY A 64 7.45 2.41 13.61
CA GLY A 64 7.72 0.98 13.45
C GLY A 64 6.73 0.31 12.51
N ALA A 65 5.43 0.45 12.77
CA ALA A 65 4.39 -0.15 11.92
C ALA A 65 4.43 0.38 10.47
N LEU A 66 4.70 1.68 10.28
CA LEU A 66 4.88 2.27 8.95
C LEU A 66 6.13 1.74 8.25
N GLY A 67 7.26 1.62 8.95
CA GLY A 67 8.50 1.04 8.41
C GLY A 67 8.33 -0.45 8.06
N GLY A 68 7.65 -1.20 8.92
CA GLY A 68 7.24 -2.58 8.67
C GLY A 68 6.36 -2.68 7.43
N LEU A 69 5.35 -1.81 7.29
CA LEU A 69 4.48 -1.77 6.12
C LEU A 69 5.25 -1.38 4.85
N TYR A 70 6.19 -0.44 4.93
CA TYR A 70 7.02 -0.05 3.79
C TYR A 70 7.84 -1.25 3.26
N LEU A 71 8.48 -2.00 4.16
CA LEU A 71 9.32 -3.14 3.79
C LEU A 71 8.51 -4.39 3.42
N GLY A 72 7.43 -4.65 4.15
CA GLY A 72 6.56 -5.83 4.05
C GLY A 72 5.39 -5.70 3.07
N GLY A 73 4.98 -4.47 2.76
CA GLY A 73 3.87 -4.17 1.85
C GLY A 73 4.12 -4.66 0.42
N ARG A 74 5.38 -4.97 0.07
CA ARG A 74 5.73 -5.61 -1.20
C ARG A 74 5.02 -6.94 -1.41
N TRP A 75 4.71 -7.68 -0.33
CA TRP A 75 4.03 -8.98 -0.38
C TRP A 75 2.50 -8.86 -0.30
N MET A 76 1.97 -7.66 -0.06
CA MET A 76 0.54 -7.39 0.07
C MET A 76 -0.06 -6.82 -1.22
N GLY A 77 -1.37 -7.02 -1.39
CA GLY A 77 -2.15 -6.46 -2.50
C GLY A 77 -2.21 -7.32 -3.77
N TYR A 78 -1.75 -8.56 -3.74
CA TYR A 78 -1.91 -9.49 -4.86
C TYR A 78 -3.29 -10.18 -4.83
N ALA A 79 -3.85 -10.48 -6.00
CA ALA A 79 -5.12 -11.19 -6.13
C ALA A 79 -4.94 -12.72 -6.15
N GLY A 80 -6.01 -13.46 -5.84
CA GLY A 80 -6.05 -14.93 -5.88
C GLY A 80 -5.43 -15.62 -4.66
N VAL A 81 -5.40 -16.95 -4.69
CA VAL A 81 -4.90 -17.80 -3.59
C VAL A 81 -3.42 -17.55 -3.30
N SER A 82 -2.61 -17.38 -4.35
CA SER A 82 -1.21 -17.00 -4.22
C SER A 82 -1.06 -15.61 -3.55
N GLY A 83 -2.01 -14.71 -3.78
CA GLY A 83 -2.07 -13.41 -3.13
C GLY A 83 -2.32 -13.50 -1.63
N VAL A 84 -3.17 -14.42 -1.18
CA VAL A 84 -3.42 -14.68 0.24
C VAL A 84 -2.17 -15.23 0.93
N LEU A 85 -1.50 -16.22 0.33
CA LEU A 85 -0.25 -16.78 0.89
C LEU A 85 0.85 -15.71 1.00
N ARG A 86 0.97 -14.82 0.01
CA ARG A 86 1.88 -13.68 0.07
C ARG A 86 1.45 -12.67 1.12
N ALA A 87 0.15 -12.44 1.31
CA ALA A 87 -0.36 -11.59 2.37
C ALA A 87 0.05 -12.12 3.74
N LEU A 88 -0.09 -13.43 4.01
CA LEU A 88 0.33 -14.04 5.28
C LEU A 88 1.81 -13.79 5.56
N ARG A 89 2.68 -14.01 4.56
CA ARG A 89 4.12 -13.68 4.67
C ARG A 89 4.34 -12.18 4.93
N GLY A 90 3.56 -11.33 4.28
CA GLY A 90 3.54 -9.89 4.51
C GLY A 90 3.17 -9.54 5.95
N ILE A 91 2.13 -10.14 6.51
CA ILE A 91 1.68 -9.90 7.89
C ILE A 91 2.78 -10.23 8.89
N VAL A 92 3.40 -11.40 8.72
CA VAL A 92 4.52 -11.81 9.58
C VAL A 92 5.68 -10.83 9.45
N ALA A 93 6.07 -10.46 8.23
CA ALA A 93 7.16 -9.52 7.99
C ALA A 93 6.87 -8.12 8.54
N VAL A 94 5.67 -7.58 8.31
CA VAL A 94 5.25 -6.26 8.82
C VAL A 94 5.26 -6.25 10.35
N SER A 95 4.73 -7.30 10.98
CA SER A 95 4.69 -7.41 12.45
C SER A 95 6.10 -7.52 13.04
N PHE A 96 6.94 -8.40 12.48
CA PHE A 96 8.30 -8.60 12.96
C PHE A 96 9.18 -7.36 12.74
N VAL A 97 9.22 -6.83 11.51
CA VAL A 97 10.04 -5.65 11.20
C VAL A 97 9.51 -4.42 11.93
N GLY A 98 8.19 -4.26 12.02
CA GLY A 98 7.60 -3.11 12.70
C GLY A 98 7.87 -3.11 14.21
N THR A 99 7.82 -4.28 14.86
CA THR A 99 8.17 -4.41 16.27
C THR A 99 9.67 -4.28 16.52
N LEU A 100 10.51 -4.69 15.58
CA LEU A 100 11.94 -4.47 15.64
C LEU A 100 12.28 -2.98 15.55
N ILE A 101 11.75 -2.27 14.55
CA ILE A 101 11.98 -0.81 14.40
C ILE A 101 11.36 -0.04 15.56
N GLY A 102 10.08 -0.28 15.86
CA GLY A 102 9.38 0.41 16.93
C GLY A 102 9.98 0.15 18.31
N GLY A 103 10.38 -1.10 18.59
CA GLY A 103 11.12 -1.44 19.79
C GLY A 103 12.46 -0.71 19.88
N THR A 104 13.25 -0.71 18.79
CA THR A 104 14.54 -0.01 18.76
C THR A 104 14.41 1.48 19.04
N LEU A 105 13.39 2.14 18.48
CA LEU A 105 13.12 3.57 18.70
C LEU A 105 12.62 3.85 20.12
N ALA A 106 11.80 2.96 20.66
CA ALA A 106 11.28 3.04 22.01
C ALA A 106 12.39 2.93 23.06
N LEU A 107 13.27 1.94 22.92
CA LEU A 107 14.38 1.66 23.82
C LEU A 107 15.59 1.19 22.98
N PRO A 108 16.59 2.06 22.75
CA PRO A 108 17.80 1.67 22.05
C PRO A 108 18.44 0.44 22.68
N PHE A 109 18.92 -0.49 21.85
CA PHE A 109 19.52 -1.79 22.22
C PHE A 109 18.58 -2.82 22.86
N TYR A 110 17.76 -2.45 23.85
CA TYR A 110 16.86 -3.41 24.51
C TYR A 110 15.64 -3.74 23.65
N GLY A 111 15.09 -2.74 22.95
CA GLY A 111 13.85 -2.93 22.22
C GLY A 111 13.97 -3.75 20.93
N THR A 112 15.17 -3.99 20.40
CA THR A 112 15.38 -4.87 19.23
C THR A 112 15.00 -6.32 19.56
N MET A 113 15.37 -6.80 20.75
CA MET A 113 15.08 -8.15 21.23
C MET A 113 13.71 -8.22 21.91
N PHE A 114 13.41 -7.25 22.77
CA PHE A 114 12.17 -7.25 23.53
C PHE A 114 10.94 -6.87 22.70
N GLY A 115 11.07 -6.05 21.65
CA GLY A 115 9.94 -5.57 20.84
C GLY A 115 9.10 -6.71 20.26
N PRO A 116 9.68 -7.60 19.44
CA PRO A 116 8.95 -8.73 18.87
C PRO A 116 8.36 -9.67 19.93
N LEU A 117 9.11 -9.94 21.01
CA LEU A 117 8.65 -10.82 22.10
C LEU A 117 7.46 -10.21 22.84
N MET A 118 7.57 -8.96 23.27
CA MET A 118 6.51 -8.26 23.99
C MET A 118 5.26 -8.09 23.14
N PHE A 119 5.41 -7.89 21.83
CA PHE A 119 4.28 -7.89 20.91
C PHE A 119 3.54 -9.22 20.93
N VAL A 120 4.24 -10.35 20.80
CA VAL A 120 3.62 -11.69 20.87
C VAL A 120 2.94 -11.91 22.22
N LEU A 121 3.62 -11.60 23.33
CA LEU A 121 3.04 -11.75 24.68
C LEU A 121 1.80 -10.87 24.87
N THR A 122 1.81 -9.65 24.32
CA THR A 122 0.66 -8.75 24.37
C THR A 122 -0.52 -9.30 23.57
N LEU A 123 -0.28 -9.84 22.37
CA LEU A 123 -1.33 -10.44 21.56
C LEU A 123 -1.92 -11.70 22.20
N VAL A 124 -1.09 -12.52 22.85
CA VAL A 124 -1.54 -13.72 23.60
C VAL A 124 -2.33 -13.31 24.85
N GLY A 125 -1.87 -12.29 25.58
CA GLY A 125 -2.56 -11.80 26.77
C GLY A 125 -3.84 -11.03 26.47
N ARG A 126 -3.96 -10.48 25.25
CA ARG A 126 -5.09 -9.62 24.81
C ARG A 126 -5.55 -9.99 23.41
N PRO A 127 -6.36 -11.06 23.26
CA PRO A 127 -6.80 -11.55 21.95
C PRO A 127 -7.60 -10.51 21.16
N GLU A 128 -8.23 -9.55 21.82
CA GLU A 128 -8.91 -8.43 21.16
C GLU A 128 -7.94 -7.54 20.35
N LEU A 129 -6.71 -7.37 20.82
CA LEU A 129 -5.67 -6.62 20.10
C LEU A 129 -5.13 -7.44 18.92
N ALA A 130 -5.05 -8.76 19.06
CA ALA A 130 -4.67 -9.65 17.98
C ALA A 130 -5.69 -9.63 16.83
N ALA A 131 -6.97 -9.67 17.17
CA ALA A 131 -8.07 -9.53 16.21
C ALA A 131 -8.05 -8.17 15.52
N LEU A 132 -7.84 -7.08 16.28
CA LEU A 132 -7.71 -5.72 15.74
C LEU A 132 -6.54 -5.62 14.75
N TRP A 133 -5.38 -6.13 15.13
CA TRP A 133 -4.18 -6.11 14.28
C TRP A 133 -4.39 -6.92 12.99
N LEU A 134 -4.90 -8.14 13.10
CA LEU A 134 -5.20 -8.99 11.94
C LEU A 134 -6.24 -8.35 11.02
N ALA A 135 -7.32 -7.79 11.57
CA ALA A 135 -8.34 -7.08 10.80
C ALA A 135 -7.73 -5.89 10.05
N MET A 136 -6.88 -5.11 10.70
CA MET A 136 -6.17 -3.99 10.07
C MET A 136 -5.22 -4.47 8.95
N MET A 137 -4.51 -5.57 9.15
CA MET A 137 -3.64 -6.15 8.12
C MET A 137 -4.42 -6.67 6.91
N VAL A 138 -5.59 -7.28 7.14
CA VAL A 138 -6.49 -7.73 6.07
C VAL A 138 -7.06 -6.52 5.31
N ALA A 139 -7.51 -5.49 6.02
CA ALA A 139 -7.96 -4.24 5.40
C ALA A 139 -6.84 -3.59 4.57
N CYS A 140 -5.62 -3.53 5.10
CA CYS A 140 -4.43 -3.05 4.40
C CYS A 140 -4.16 -3.84 3.11
N HIS A 141 -4.25 -5.17 3.17
CA HIS A 141 -4.11 -6.02 1.98
C HIS A 141 -5.13 -5.66 0.89
N TYR A 142 -6.41 -5.44 1.24
CA TYR A 142 -7.43 -5.04 0.27
C TYR A 142 -7.21 -3.63 -0.29
N LEU A 143 -6.81 -2.67 0.54
CA LEU A 143 -6.50 -1.30 0.11
C LEU A 143 -5.30 -1.27 -0.85
N LEU A 144 -4.25 -2.01 -0.54
CA LEU A 144 -3.08 -2.16 -1.41
C LEU A 144 -3.42 -2.89 -2.71
N ARG A 145 -4.32 -3.88 -2.67
CA ARG A 145 -4.81 -4.56 -3.89
C ARG A 145 -5.50 -3.57 -4.82
N ALA A 146 -6.40 -2.76 -4.28
CA ALA A 146 -7.13 -1.77 -5.04
C ALA A 146 -6.19 -0.70 -5.64
N TRP A 147 -5.15 -0.28 -4.89
CA TRP A 147 -4.11 0.62 -5.40
C TRP A 147 -3.29 -0.02 -6.55
N ARG A 148 -2.88 -1.28 -6.41
CA ARG A 148 -2.14 -2.01 -7.46
C ARG A 148 -2.97 -2.21 -8.73
N GLN A 149 -4.25 -2.52 -8.60
CA GLN A 149 -5.17 -2.67 -9.73
C GLN A 149 -5.28 -1.38 -10.53
N GLU A 150 -5.42 -0.23 -9.87
CA GLU A 150 -5.47 1.06 -10.53
C GLU A 150 -4.16 1.38 -11.29
N ARG A 151 -3.00 1.07 -10.69
CA ARG A 151 -1.71 1.25 -11.38
C ARG A 151 -1.58 0.35 -12.61
N ALA A 152 -2.03 -0.90 -12.51
CA ALA A 152 -2.02 -1.85 -13.63
C ALA A 152 -2.93 -1.38 -14.78
N GLN A 153 -4.13 -0.90 -14.47
CA GLN A 153 -5.07 -0.35 -15.45
C GLN A 153 -4.48 0.87 -16.18
N ARG A 154 -3.83 1.78 -15.44
CA ARG A 154 -3.17 2.95 -16.04
C ARG A 154 -2.00 2.58 -16.93
N ALA A 155 -1.18 1.62 -16.51
CA ALA A 155 -0.07 1.13 -17.32
C ALA A 155 -0.58 0.49 -18.62
N ALA A 156 -1.65 -0.32 -18.54
CA ALA A 156 -2.29 -0.92 -19.72
C ALA A 156 -2.89 0.15 -20.66
N ALA A 157 -3.56 1.16 -20.12
CA ALA A 157 -4.11 2.27 -20.91
C ALA A 157 -3.00 3.08 -21.61
N ALA A 158 -1.90 3.36 -20.92
CA ALA A 158 -0.74 4.05 -21.49
C ALA A 158 -0.08 3.21 -22.61
N ALA A 159 0.06 1.90 -22.41
CA ALA A 159 0.58 0.99 -23.43
C ALA A 159 -0.34 0.93 -24.67
N ALA A 160 -1.67 0.86 -24.48
CA ALA A 160 -2.63 0.88 -25.57
C ALA A 160 -2.59 2.19 -26.36
N ALA A 161 -2.48 3.34 -25.67
CA ALA A 161 -2.32 4.65 -26.31
C ALA A 161 -1.02 4.73 -27.13
N ALA A 162 0.09 4.19 -26.60
CA ALA A 162 1.37 4.14 -27.32
C ALA A 162 1.27 3.28 -28.60
N VAL A 163 0.54 2.16 -28.56
CA VAL A 163 0.29 1.32 -29.76
C VAL A 163 -0.54 2.06 -30.81
N VAL A 164 -1.55 2.85 -30.40
CA VAL A 164 -2.34 3.67 -31.32
C VAL A 164 -1.49 4.74 -32.00
N VAL A 165 -0.63 5.43 -31.25
CA VAL A 165 0.28 6.45 -31.79
C VAL A 165 1.36 5.84 -32.70
N ALA A 166 1.90 4.68 -32.32
CA ALA A 166 2.93 3.98 -33.10
C ALA A 166 2.38 3.25 -34.33
N ARG A 167 1.05 3.15 -34.49
CA ARG A 167 0.44 2.56 -35.68
C ARG A 167 0.80 3.46 -36.87
N PRO A 168 1.67 3.02 -37.81
CA PRO A 168 1.99 3.85 -38.95
C PRO A 168 0.68 4.15 -39.67
N LEU A 169 0.47 5.42 -40.02
CA LEU A 169 -0.61 5.82 -40.93
C LEU A 169 -0.56 4.82 -42.07
N ARG A 170 -1.55 3.92 -42.11
CA ARG A 170 -1.72 2.95 -43.19
C ARG A 170 -1.88 3.86 -44.39
N ARG A 171 -0.79 4.10 -45.13
CA ARG A 171 -0.80 4.97 -46.31
C ARG A 171 -2.02 4.49 -47.08
N PRO A 172 -2.99 5.38 -47.40
CA PRO A 172 -4.13 4.97 -48.19
C PRO A 172 -3.51 4.19 -49.34
N GLN A 173 -3.89 2.92 -49.44
CA GLN A 173 -3.40 2.02 -50.46
C GLN A 173 -3.85 2.71 -51.73
N ARG A 174 -2.97 3.57 -52.26
CA ARG A 174 -3.19 4.37 -53.43
C ARG A 174 -3.47 3.27 -54.41
N THR A 175 -4.75 3.09 -54.73
CA THR A 175 -5.20 2.23 -55.79
C THR A 175 -4.38 2.74 -56.95
N ARG A 176 -3.25 2.07 -57.21
CA ARG A 176 -2.51 2.22 -58.44
C ARG A 176 -3.59 1.82 -59.41
N GLY A 177 -4.24 2.83 -60.00
CA GLY A 177 -5.05 2.63 -61.18
C GLY A 177 -4.21 1.73 -62.04
N ASN A 178 -4.75 0.54 -62.31
CA ASN A 178 -4.04 -0.47 -63.04
C ASN A 178 -3.83 0.15 -64.42
N TRP A 179 -2.68 0.77 -64.66
CA TRP A 179 -2.35 1.45 -65.92
C TRP A 179 -2.43 0.48 -67.11
N LEU A 180 -2.53 -0.82 -66.82
CA LEU A 180 -2.67 -1.93 -67.76
C LEU A 180 -4.13 -2.23 -68.16
N THR A 181 -5.13 -1.56 -67.57
CA THR A 181 -6.52 -1.63 -68.05
C THR A 181 -6.98 -0.24 -68.48
N PRO A 182 -6.69 0.19 -69.73
CA PRO A 182 -7.37 1.33 -70.30
C PRO A 182 -8.85 0.98 -70.39
N THR A 183 -9.67 1.59 -69.55
CA THR A 183 -11.12 1.63 -69.76
C THR A 183 -11.35 2.40 -71.05
N LEU A 184 -11.53 1.67 -72.15
CA LEU A 184 -11.99 2.22 -73.42
C LEU A 184 -13.39 2.77 -73.21
N ASP A 185 -13.46 4.07 -72.91
CA ASP A 185 -14.70 4.82 -72.86
C ASP A 185 -15.22 4.98 -74.31
N ARG A 186 -15.93 3.94 -74.74
CA ARG A 186 -16.51 3.79 -76.08
C ARG A 186 -17.95 4.31 -76.11
N THR A 187 -18.22 5.50 -75.58
CA THR A 187 -19.56 6.10 -75.72
C THR A 187 -19.51 7.61 -75.77
N ARG A 188 -19.29 8.16 -76.97
CA ARG A 188 -19.93 9.41 -77.44
C ARG A 188 -19.82 9.48 -78.96
N ARG A 189 -20.91 9.08 -79.61
CA ARG A 189 -21.30 9.53 -80.95
C ARG A 189 -22.27 10.69 -80.78
#